data_AF-A0A8I6AS61-F1
#
_entry.id   AF-A0A8I6AS61-F1
#
_cell.length_a   1.000
_cell.length_b   1.000
_cell.length_c   1.000
_cell.angle_alpha   90.00
_cell.angle_beta   90.00
_cell.angle_gamma   90.00
#
_symmetry.space_group_name_H-M   'P 1'
#
loop_
_entity.id
_entity.type
_entity.pdbx_description
1 polymer ?
#
loop_
_entity_poly.entity_id
_entity_poly.type
_entity_poly.pdbx_seq_one_letter_code
_entity_poly.pdbx_strand_id
1 'polypeptide(L)' 'LAAYKRTFHVTRCEMTKYKLVVVGAGGIGKSALTIQLIQNHFVDEYDPTIEDSY' A
#
# COMPACT_ATOMS: atom_id res chain seq x y z
N LEU A 1 -17.86 41.74 0.75
CA LEU A 1 -17.25 40.90 -0.31
C LEU A 1 -15.95 40.18 0.10
N ALA A 2 -15.46 40.28 1.35
CA ALA A 2 -14.15 39.73 1.76
C ALA A 2 -14.16 38.33 2.44
N ALA A 3 -15.27 37.58 2.43
CA ALA A 3 -15.40 36.36 3.24
C ALA A 3 -15.45 35.02 2.45
N TYR A 4 -15.02 34.96 1.19
CA TYR A 4 -14.98 33.69 0.42
C TYR A 4 -13.67 32.89 0.57
N LYS A 5 -12.60 33.48 1.11
CA LYS A 5 -11.39 32.73 1.49
C LYS A 5 -11.63 32.00 2.82
N ARG A 6 -12.46 30.96 2.77
CA ARG A 6 -12.50 29.95 3.84
C ARG A 6 -11.23 29.12 3.71
N THR A 7 -10.21 29.49 4.48
CA THR A 7 -9.06 28.61 4.73
C THR A 7 -9.60 27.40 5.49
N PHE A 8 -9.88 26.32 4.76
CA PHE A 8 -10.17 25.03 5.38
C PHE A 8 -8.86 24.52 5.97
N HIS A 9 -8.77 24.49 7.30
CA HIS A 9 -7.71 23.77 7.96
C HIS A 9 -7.97 22.28 7.73
N VAL A 10 -7.25 21.68 6.78
CA VAL A 10 -7.13 20.23 6.69
C VAL A 10 -6.43 19.80 7.99
N THR A 11 -7.20 19.30 8.94
CA THR A 11 -6.62 18.53 10.04
C THR A 11 -5.90 17.35 9.39
N ARG A 12 -4.71 17.01 9.89
CA ARG A 12 -4.00 15.80 9.46
C ARG A 12 -4.96 14.63 9.70
N CYS A 13 -5.56 14.09 8.64
CA CYS A 13 -6.22 12.79 8.72
C CYS A 13 -5.14 11.79 9.08
N GLU A 14 -5.14 11.33 10.33
CA GLU A 14 -4.31 10.22 10.72
C GLU A 14 -4.81 8.98 10.00
N MET A 15 -4.08 8.58 8.96
CA MET A 15 -4.35 7.31 8.29
C MET A 15 -4.18 6.19 9.32
N THR A 16 -5.25 5.46 9.60
CA THR A 16 -5.19 4.29 10.47
C THR A 16 -4.26 3.25 9.82
N LYS A 17 -3.21 2.87 10.54
CA LYS A 17 -2.30 1.80 10.09
C LYS A 17 -2.97 0.45 10.31
N TYR A 18 -3.09 -0.34 9.25
CA TYR A 18 -3.57 -1.72 9.33
C TYR A 18 -2.40 -2.69 9.19
N LYS A 19 -2.38 -3.72 10.03
CA LYS A 19 -1.45 -4.85 9.90
C LYS A 19 -2.20 -6.00 9.24
N LEU A 20 -1.72 -6.46 8.10
CA LEU A 20 -2.28 -7.56 7.35
C LEU A 20 -1.29 -8.73 7.37
N VAL A 21 -1.79 -9.95 7.52
CA VAL A 21 -1.00 -11.18 7.44
C VAL A 21 -1.67 -12.10 6.43
N VAL A 22 -0.92 -12.55 5.43
CA VAL A 22 -1.39 -13.47 4.40
C VAL A 22 -0.74 -14.83 4.64
N VAL A 23 -1.56 -15.86 4.86
CA VAL A 23 -1.09 -17.22 5.16
C VAL A 23 -1.56 -18.17 4.05
N GLY A 24 -0.72 -19.13 3.68
CA GLY A 24 -1.02 -20.11 2.65
C GLY A 24 0.21 -20.94 2.30
N ALA A 25 0.02 -22.07 1.63
CA ALA A 25 1.10 -22.95 1.19
C ALA A 25 2.11 -22.25 0.25
N GLY A 26 3.25 -22.90 0.01
CA GLY A 26 4.23 -22.45 -0.97
C GLY A 26 3.61 -22.36 -2.37
N GLY A 27 4.06 -21.40 -3.19
CA GLY A 27 3.64 -21.28 -4.60
C GLY A 27 2.27 -20.66 -4.88
N ILE A 28 1.48 -20.25 -3.87
CA ILE A 28 0.16 -19.62 -4.09
C ILE A 28 0.26 -18.17 -4.61
N GLY A 29 1.44 -17.56 -4.59
CA GLY A 29 1.62 -16.16 -5.02
C GLY A 29 1.31 -15.13 -3.93
N LYS A 30 1.52 -15.46 -2.65
CA LYS A 30 1.34 -14.53 -1.52
C LYS A 30 2.20 -13.27 -1.67
N SER A 31 3.49 -13.42 -1.99
CA SER A 31 4.43 -12.32 -2.18
C SER A 31 4.04 -11.47 -3.40
N ALA A 32 3.64 -12.11 -4.51
CA ALA A 32 3.15 -11.42 -5.71
C ALA A 32 1.89 -10.58 -5.42
N LEU A 33 0.93 -11.12 -4.66
CA LEU A 33 -0.27 -10.40 -4.24
C LEU A 33 0.08 -9.21 -3.33
N THR A 34 0.98 -9.40 -2.37
CA THR A 34 1.43 -8.31 -1.49
C THR A 34 2.04 -7.15 -2.28
N ILE A 35 2.76 -7.43 -3.37
CA ILE A 35 3.41 -6.40 -4.18
C ILE A 35 2.42 -5.67 -5.07
N GLN A 36 1.45 -6.39 -5.63
CA GLN A 36 0.32 -5.76 -6.32
C GLN A 36 -0.44 -4.80 -5.39
N LEU A 37 -0.64 -5.19 -4.13
CA LEU A 37 -1.32 -4.35 -3.14
C LEU A 37 -0.51 -3.08 -2.78
N ILE A 38 0.82 -3.14 -2.80
CA ILE A 38 1.68 -1.99 -2.45
C ILE A 38 1.90 -1.06 -3.64
N GLN A 39 2.17 -1.62 -4.82
CA GLN A 39 2.52 -0.85 -6.02
C GLN A 39 1.29 -0.37 -6.79
N ASN A 40 0.11 -0.93 -6.49
CA ASN A 40 -1.15 -0.66 -7.20
C ASN A 40 -0.99 -0.80 -8.73
N HIS A 41 -0.06 -1.67 -9.14
CA HIS A 41 0.35 -1.93 -10.52
C HIS A 41 0.59 -3.45 -10.67
N PHE A 42 0.13 -4.02 -11.78
CA PHE A 42 0.35 -5.42 -12.10
C PHE A 42 1.72 -5.55 -12.76
N VAL A 43 2.69 -6.14 -12.07
CA VAL A 43 3.98 -6.50 -12.67
C VAL A 43 3.88 -7.95 -13.15
N ASP A 44 4.02 -8.16 -14.45
CA ASP A 44 3.93 -9.50 -15.07
C ASP A 44 5.06 -10.42 -14.56
N GLU A 45 6.25 -9.87 -14.29
CA GLU A 45 7.43 -10.56 -13.81
C GLU A 45 7.77 -10.09 -12.38
N TYR A 46 7.38 -10.86 -11.38
CA TYR A 46 7.81 -10.62 -10.00
C TYR A 46 9.17 -11.27 -9.76
N ASP A 47 10.21 -10.49 -9.51
CA ASP A 47 11.53 -11.00 -9.13
C ASP A 47 11.54 -11.36 -7.62
N PRO A 48 11.63 -12.64 -7.25
CA PRO A 48 11.62 -13.07 -5.86
C PRO A 48 12.88 -12.68 -5.07
N THR A 49 13.94 -12.14 -5.70
CA THR A 49 15.21 -11.84 -5.02
C THR A 49 15.16 -10.64 -4.07
N ILE A 50 14.14 -9.79 -4.15
CA ILE A 50 13.97 -8.70 -3.16
C ILE A 50 13.54 -9.21 -1.77
N GLU A 51 13.20 -10.49 -1.62
CA GLU A 51 12.97 -11.12 -0.31
C GLU A 51 14.28 -11.33 0.49
N ASP A 52 15.45 -11.30 -0.16
CA ASP A 52 16.75 -11.43 0.54
C ASP A 52 17.29 -10.11 1.12
N SER A 53 16.58 -8.99 0.96
CA SER A 53 17.15 -7.66 1.28
C SER A 53 16.72 -7.02 2.61
N TYR A 54 15.67 -7.46 3.31
CA TYR A 54 15.19 -6.80 4.55
C TYR A 54 14.37 -7.72 5.46
#